data_AF-A0AAD9K0J7-F1
#
_entry.id   AF-A0AAD9K0J7-F1
#
_cell.length_a   1.000
_cell.length_b   1.000
_cell.length_c   1.000
_cell.angle_alpha   90.00
_cell.angle_beta   90.00
_cell.angle_gamma   90.00
#
_symmetry.space_group_name_H-M   'P 1'
#
loop_
_entity.id
_entity.type
_entity.pdbx_description
1 polymer ?
#
loop_
_entity_poly.entity_id
_entity_poly.type
_entity_poly.pdbx_seq_one_letter_code
_entity_poly.pdbx_strand_id
1 'polypeptide(L)'
;MQDPVQWHIKNKELDVIKKKIKKVMGKFNIVQCNYSDWFKRQQKSFLFDVKSMQVIMPSLVAQEVHNVKDLRSIVRMGQAMQQAGRGIGTLERLDKFLGFWDEFCEVRKELDDLIFDLNRYVVSITSLREPEIKTDLDGMYDDLTYKCSETYMFGDLNNERDNLFTYALNVSDQQFMGLIGYLPYLLKLATKICFRVISKVHLEQE
;
A
#
# COMPACT_ATOMS: atom_id res chain seq x y z
N MET A 1 -39.75 8.39 0.23
CA MET A 1 -40.17 8.07 -1.15
C MET A 1 -39.23 8.80 -2.08
N GLN A 2 -38.25 8.09 -2.64
CA GLN A 2 -37.40 8.64 -3.69
C GLN A 2 -38.10 8.43 -5.04
N ASP A 3 -38.18 9.48 -5.85
CA ASP A 3 -38.72 9.39 -7.21
C ASP A 3 -37.95 8.30 -8.01
N PRO A 4 -38.63 7.33 -8.66
CA PRO A 4 -37.98 6.30 -9.48
C PRO A 4 -36.99 6.85 -10.52
N VAL A 5 -37.24 8.05 -11.05
CA VAL A 5 -36.33 8.75 -11.97
C VAL A 5 -35.05 9.17 -11.25
N GLN A 6 -35.17 9.72 -10.04
CA GLN A 6 -34.03 10.12 -9.20
C GLN A 6 -33.19 8.90 -8.77
N TRP A 7 -33.85 7.80 -8.41
CA TRP A 7 -33.16 6.55 -8.07
C TRP A 7 -32.29 6.06 -9.23
N HIS A 8 -32.84 6.05 -10.45
CA HIS A 8 -32.11 5.57 -11.63
C HIS A 8 -30.92 6.47 -11.98
N ILE A 9 -31.05 7.79 -11.81
CA ILE A 9 -29.94 8.75 -11.99
C ILE A 9 -28.83 8.47 -10.97
N LYS A 10 -29.17 8.33 -9.68
CA LYS A 10 -28.18 8.05 -8.63
C LYS A 10 -27.51 6.69 -8.80
N ASN A 11 -28.24 5.67 -9.21
CA ASN A 11 -27.66 4.36 -9.48
C ASN A 11 -26.64 4.42 -10.63
N LYS A 12 -26.93 5.20 -11.68
CA LYS A 12 -25.97 5.45 -12.77
C LYS A 12 -24.73 6.22 -12.31
N GLU A 13 -24.88 7.22 -11.44
CA GLU A 13 -23.74 7.93 -10.83
C GLU A 13 -22.85 6.96 -10.05
N LEU A 14 -23.45 6.09 -9.24
CA LEU A 14 -22.73 5.06 -8.48
C LEU A 14 -21.99 4.08 -9.40
N ASP A 15 -22.61 3.64 -10.49
CA ASP A 15 -21.98 2.76 -11.48
C ASP A 15 -20.73 3.40 -12.11
N VAL A 16 -20.76 4.72 -12.34
CA VAL A 16 -19.58 5.46 -12.85
C VAL A 16 -18.45 5.43 -11.82
N ILE A 17 -18.75 5.70 -10.54
CA ILE A 17 -17.76 5.64 -9.45
C ILE A 17 -17.17 4.23 -9.34
N LYS A 18 -18.01 3.19 -9.30
CA LYS A 18 -17.57 1.79 -9.24
C LYS A 18 -16.70 1.40 -10.44
N LYS A 19 -17.03 1.85 -11.65
CA LYS A 19 -16.20 1.62 -12.85
C LYS A 19 -14.81 2.26 -12.72
N LYS A 20 -14.72 3.47 -12.17
CA LYS A 20 -13.42 4.13 -11.92
C LYS A 20 -12.62 3.38 -10.86
N ILE A 21 -13.25 2.99 -9.74
CA ILE A 21 -12.61 2.21 -8.68
C ILE A 21 -12.13 0.86 -9.19
N LYS A 22 -12.88 0.18 -10.07
CA LYS A 22 -12.43 -1.07 -10.70
C LYS A 22 -11.15 -0.90 -11.52
N LYS A 23 -10.97 0.25 -12.19
CA LYS A 23 -9.72 0.55 -12.90
C LYS A 23 -8.55 0.73 -11.92
N VAL A 24 -8.76 1.48 -10.83
CA VAL A 24 -7.75 1.67 -9.77
C VAL A 24 -7.37 0.34 -9.10
N MET A 25 -8.35 -0.53 -8.83
CA MET A 25 -8.09 -1.90 -8.36
C MET A 25 -7.20 -2.68 -9.33
N GLY A 26 -7.43 -2.55 -10.64
CA GLY A 26 -6.56 -3.13 -11.67
C GLY A 26 -5.13 -2.63 -11.59
N LYS A 27 -4.92 -1.33 -11.33
CA LYS A 27 -3.57 -0.75 -11.14
C LYS A 27 -2.88 -1.30 -9.91
N PHE A 28 -3.57 -1.38 -8.76
CA PHE A 28 -3.01 -2.02 -7.56
C PHE A 28 -2.62 -3.48 -7.80
N ASN A 29 -3.46 -4.25 -8.51
CA ASN A 29 -3.14 -5.64 -8.85
C ASN A 29 -1.89 -5.75 -9.74
N ILE A 30 -1.69 -4.82 -10.67
CA ILE A 30 -0.47 -4.76 -11.50
C ILE A 30 0.76 -4.52 -10.62
N VAL A 31 0.71 -3.53 -9.71
CA VAL A 31 1.81 -3.26 -8.76
C VAL A 31 2.08 -4.50 -7.90
N GLN A 32 1.02 -5.17 -7.41
CA GLN A 32 1.15 -6.39 -6.60
C GLN A 32 1.79 -7.55 -7.37
N CYS A 33 1.39 -7.78 -8.62
CA CYS A 33 2.00 -8.79 -9.48
C CYS A 33 3.48 -8.48 -9.71
N ASN A 34 3.81 -7.26 -10.13
CA ASN A 34 5.17 -6.84 -10.42
C ASN A 34 6.07 -6.93 -9.19
N TYR A 35 5.58 -6.48 -8.03
CA TYR A 35 6.30 -6.60 -6.75
C TYR A 35 6.52 -8.06 -6.38
N SER A 36 5.47 -8.89 -6.44
CA SER A 36 5.56 -10.30 -6.05
C SER A 36 6.55 -11.07 -6.92
N ASP A 37 6.56 -10.82 -8.23
CA ASP A 37 7.48 -11.47 -9.17
C ASP A 37 8.93 -11.00 -8.97
N TRP A 38 9.13 -9.70 -8.74
CA TRP A 38 10.43 -9.15 -8.39
C TRP A 38 10.95 -9.71 -7.07
N PHE A 39 10.14 -9.66 -6.01
CA PHE A 39 10.53 -10.02 -4.65
C PHE A 39 10.87 -11.51 -4.55
N LYS A 40 10.08 -12.40 -5.19
CA LYS A 40 10.39 -13.84 -5.26
C LYS A 40 11.79 -14.14 -5.81
N ARG A 41 12.29 -13.32 -6.74
CA ARG A 41 13.62 -13.50 -7.37
C ARG A 41 14.74 -12.81 -6.60
N GLN A 42 14.43 -11.74 -5.87
CA GLN A 42 15.43 -10.84 -5.31
C GLN A 42 15.47 -10.82 -3.77
N GLN A 43 14.56 -11.52 -3.07
CA GLN A 43 14.40 -11.46 -1.61
C GLN A 43 15.72 -11.59 -0.83
N LYS A 44 16.51 -12.65 -1.10
CA LYS A 44 17.77 -12.90 -0.39
C LYS A 44 18.79 -11.78 -0.63
N SER A 45 18.92 -11.34 -1.88
CA SER A 45 19.85 -10.28 -2.27
C SER A 45 19.42 -8.91 -1.75
N PHE A 46 18.11 -8.63 -1.70
CA PHE A 46 17.57 -7.41 -1.12
C PHE A 46 17.91 -7.30 0.38
N LEU A 47 17.69 -8.37 1.15
CA LEU A 47 18.06 -8.38 2.56
C LEU A 47 19.57 -8.27 2.78
N PHE A 48 20.36 -8.89 1.89
CA PHE A 48 21.81 -8.74 1.93
C PHE A 48 22.23 -7.28 1.71
N ASP A 49 21.59 -6.56 0.79
CA ASP A 49 21.89 -5.15 0.53
C ASP A 49 21.57 -4.27 1.75
N VAL A 50 20.42 -4.50 2.40
CA VAL A 50 20.05 -3.79 3.66
C VAL A 50 21.12 -4.02 4.73
N LYS A 51 21.49 -5.28 4.98
CA LYS A 51 22.50 -5.64 5.98
C LYS A 51 23.89 -5.07 5.65
N SER A 52 24.27 -5.10 4.38
CA SER A 52 25.56 -4.58 3.92
C SER A 52 25.66 -3.08 4.22
N MET A 53 24.59 -2.33 4.01
CA MET A 53 24.55 -0.90 4.36
C MET A 53 24.69 -0.66 5.86
N GLN A 54 24.07 -1.50 6.69
CA GLN A 54 24.21 -1.43 8.15
C GLN A 54 25.64 -1.72 8.63
N VAL A 55 26.35 -2.64 7.96
CA VAL A 55 27.75 -2.98 8.28
C VAL A 55 28.72 -1.90 7.81
N ILE A 56 28.49 -1.31 6.63
CA ILE A 56 29.39 -0.29 6.05
C ILE A 56 29.26 1.04 6.82
N MET A 57 28.07 1.36 7.33
CA MET A 57 27.79 2.65 7.98
C MET A 57 27.05 2.53 9.31
N PRO A 58 27.60 1.84 10.32
CA PRO A 58 26.90 1.56 11.58
C PRO A 58 26.62 2.82 12.42
N SER A 59 27.32 3.92 12.18
CA SER A 59 27.13 5.21 12.88
C SER A 59 26.16 6.17 12.17
N LEU A 60 25.81 5.92 10.90
CA LEU A 60 24.99 6.80 10.07
C LEU A 60 23.68 6.14 9.61
N VAL A 61 23.69 4.81 9.48
CA VAL A 61 22.53 4.00 9.15
C VAL A 61 22.03 3.37 10.45
N ALA A 62 20.74 3.60 10.77
CA ALA A 62 20.11 2.95 11.90
C ALA A 62 20.26 1.42 11.76
N GLN A 63 20.63 0.76 12.87
CA GLN A 63 20.76 -0.70 12.91
C GLN A 63 19.44 -1.42 12.62
N GLU A 64 18.32 -0.71 12.74
CA GLU A 64 17.00 -1.18 12.37
C GLU A 64 16.37 -0.20 11.38
N VAL A 65 15.93 -0.71 10.23
CA VAL A 65 15.17 0.08 9.25
C VAL A 65 13.71 0.01 9.66
N HIS A 66 13.23 1.04 10.34
CA HIS A 66 11.89 0.97 10.96
C HIS A 66 10.78 1.42 10.03
N ASN A 67 11.09 2.27 9.03
CA ASN A 67 10.10 2.89 8.18
C ASN A 67 10.67 3.26 6.80
N VAL A 68 9.82 3.79 5.91
CA VAL A 68 10.22 4.17 4.54
C VAL A 68 11.21 5.33 4.54
N LYS A 69 11.05 6.29 5.46
CA LYS A 69 11.94 7.44 5.59
C LYS A 69 13.38 7.01 5.91
N ASP A 70 13.55 6.02 6.79
CA ASP A 70 14.84 5.44 7.12
C ASP A 70 15.45 4.79 5.86
N LEU A 71 14.66 3.99 5.14
CA LEU A 71 15.12 3.32 3.92
C LEU A 71 15.54 4.31 2.82
N ARG A 72 14.76 5.38 2.59
CA ARG A 72 15.15 6.46 1.66
C ARG A 72 16.46 7.13 2.08
N SER A 73 16.67 7.34 3.38
CA SER A 73 17.89 7.95 3.90
C SER A 73 19.11 7.06 3.66
N ILE A 74 18.99 5.75 3.87
CA ILE A 74 20.03 4.76 3.58
C ILE A 74 20.43 4.78 2.11
N VAL A 75 19.44 4.77 1.22
CA VAL A 75 19.66 4.81 -0.23
C VAL A 75 20.40 6.08 -0.64
N ARG A 76 19.95 7.25 -0.16
CA ARG A 76 20.61 8.54 -0.46
C ARG A 76 22.05 8.58 0.02
N MET A 77 22.32 8.09 1.23
CA MET A 77 23.69 8.03 1.78
C MET A 77 24.57 7.09 0.95
N GLY A 78 24.04 5.92 0.58
CA GLY A 78 24.74 4.97 -0.27
C GLY A 78 25.12 5.58 -1.63
N GLN A 79 24.17 6.28 -2.27
CA GLN A 79 24.40 6.93 -3.57
C GLN A 79 25.49 8.00 -3.48
N ALA A 80 25.45 8.83 -2.43
CA ALA A 80 26.48 9.85 -2.19
C ALA A 80 27.89 9.24 -2.01
N MET A 81 27.98 8.08 -1.34
CA MET A 81 29.24 7.37 -1.16
C MET A 81 29.76 6.68 -2.43
N GLN A 82 28.86 6.11 -3.25
CA GLN A 82 29.23 5.59 -4.57
C GLN A 82 29.80 6.70 -5.46
N GLN A 83 29.17 7.88 -5.45
CA GLN A 83 29.67 9.06 -6.16
C GLN A 83 31.03 9.53 -5.63
N ALA A 84 31.29 9.36 -4.33
CA ALA A 84 32.58 9.63 -3.71
C ALA A 84 33.63 8.51 -3.95
N GLY A 85 33.35 7.52 -4.79
CA GLY A 85 34.26 6.43 -5.14
C GLY A 85 34.48 5.42 -4.01
N ARG A 86 33.60 5.40 -2.99
CA ARG A 86 33.67 4.39 -1.92
C ARG A 86 33.03 3.09 -2.41
N GLY A 87 33.69 1.96 -2.16
CA GLY A 87 33.26 0.63 -2.56
C GLY A 87 32.03 0.14 -1.80
N ILE A 88 30.87 0.74 -2.09
CA ILE A 88 29.57 0.26 -1.64
C ILE A 88 28.98 -0.62 -2.74
N GLY A 89 28.39 -1.76 -2.34
CA GLY A 89 27.65 -2.64 -3.24
C GLY A 89 26.46 -1.94 -3.93
N THR A 90 25.77 -2.66 -4.82
CA THR A 90 24.68 -2.10 -5.62
C THR A 90 23.45 -1.76 -4.77
N LEU A 91 22.96 -0.51 -4.88
CA LEU A 91 21.75 -0.03 -4.17
C LEU A 91 20.46 -0.26 -4.96
N GLU A 92 20.57 -0.79 -6.17
CA GLU A 92 19.50 -0.94 -7.15
C GLU A 92 18.26 -1.67 -6.59
N ARG A 93 18.43 -2.63 -5.68
CA ARG A 93 17.29 -3.38 -5.11
C ARG A 93 16.55 -2.56 -4.05
N LEU A 94 17.27 -1.75 -3.28
CA LEU A 94 16.66 -0.82 -2.32
C LEU A 94 15.92 0.29 -3.07
N ASP A 95 16.55 0.84 -4.11
CA ASP A 95 15.92 1.79 -5.04
C ASP A 95 14.68 1.18 -5.70
N LYS A 96 14.76 -0.08 -6.14
CA LYS A 96 13.62 -0.76 -6.77
C LYS A 96 12.45 -0.97 -5.80
N PHE A 97 12.72 -1.29 -4.54
CA PHE A 97 11.68 -1.33 -3.50
C PHE A 97 11.00 0.03 -3.31
N LEU A 98 11.79 1.10 -3.20
CA LEU A 98 11.27 2.47 -3.12
C LEU A 98 10.47 2.86 -4.37
N GLY A 99 10.87 2.38 -5.55
CA GLY A 99 10.10 2.55 -6.78
C GLY A 99 8.70 1.92 -6.69
N PHE A 100 8.58 0.71 -6.14
CA PHE A 100 7.26 0.11 -5.93
C PHE A 100 6.42 0.85 -4.88
N TRP A 101 7.07 1.40 -3.84
CA TRP A 101 6.42 2.27 -2.88
C TRP A 101 5.86 3.54 -3.55
N ASP A 102 6.65 4.18 -4.39
CA ASP A 102 6.25 5.38 -5.12
C ASP A 102 5.11 5.05 -6.11
N GLU A 103 5.20 3.95 -6.86
CA GLU A 103 4.12 3.45 -7.72
C GLU A 103 2.81 3.22 -6.93
N PHE A 104 2.90 2.60 -5.75
CA PHE A 104 1.76 2.42 -4.86
C PHE A 104 1.15 3.76 -4.43
N CYS A 105 1.98 4.72 -4.03
CA CYS A 105 1.54 6.05 -3.60
C CYS A 105 0.83 6.81 -4.73
N GLU A 106 1.31 6.70 -5.97
CA GLU A 106 0.65 7.31 -7.12
C GLU A 106 -0.74 6.70 -7.37
N VAL A 107 -0.87 5.38 -7.32
CA VAL A 107 -2.18 4.72 -7.46
C VAL A 107 -3.10 5.05 -6.28
N ARG A 108 -2.55 5.21 -5.08
CA ARG A 108 -3.30 5.64 -3.90
C ARG A 108 -3.89 7.04 -4.08
N LYS A 109 -3.17 8.01 -4.64
CA LYS A 109 -3.73 9.35 -4.91
C LYS A 109 -5.01 9.27 -5.76
N GLU A 110 -5.02 8.40 -6.77
CA GLU A 110 -6.24 8.16 -7.56
C GLU A 110 -7.37 7.53 -6.71
N LEU A 111 -7.04 6.67 -5.75
CA LEU A 111 -8.03 6.14 -4.80
C LEU A 111 -8.57 7.25 -3.90
N ASP A 112 -7.71 8.12 -3.36
CA ASP A 112 -8.08 9.22 -2.47
C ASP A 112 -9.12 10.14 -3.15
N ASP A 113 -8.89 10.50 -4.43
CA ASP A 113 -9.84 11.27 -5.25
C ASP A 113 -11.19 10.55 -5.41
N LEU A 114 -11.17 9.24 -5.63
CA LEU A 114 -12.39 8.44 -5.80
C LEU A 114 -13.15 8.22 -4.50
N ILE A 115 -12.45 8.12 -3.36
CA ILE A 115 -13.07 8.06 -2.04
C ILE A 115 -13.71 9.41 -1.72
N PHE A 116 -13.10 10.52 -2.10
CA PHE A 116 -13.72 11.84 -2.00
C PHE A 116 -15.01 11.93 -2.85
N ASP A 117 -14.97 11.50 -4.11
CA ASP A 117 -16.16 11.43 -4.98
C ASP A 117 -17.26 10.53 -4.38
N LEU A 118 -16.88 9.39 -3.81
CA LEU A 118 -17.80 8.47 -3.14
C LEU A 118 -18.44 9.12 -1.91
N ASN A 119 -17.66 9.82 -1.08
CA ASN A 119 -18.17 10.53 0.09
C ASN A 119 -19.18 11.60 -0.30
N ARG A 120 -18.91 12.37 -1.37
CA ARG A 120 -19.89 13.33 -1.91
C ARG A 120 -21.15 12.66 -2.42
N TYR A 121 -21.02 11.52 -3.09
CA TYR A 121 -22.15 10.73 -3.55
C TYR A 121 -23.01 10.24 -2.38
N VAL A 122 -22.40 9.69 -1.33
CA VAL A 122 -23.10 9.19 -0.13
C VAL A 122 -23.89 10.29 0.58
N VAL A 123 -23.38 11.52 0.63
CA VAL A 123 -24.12 12.68 1.18
C VAL A 123 -25.30 13.10 0.29
N SER A 124 -25.26 12.79 -1.01
CA SER A 124 -26.28 13.19 -1.98
C SER A 124 -27.49 12.23 -2.09
N ILE A 125 -27.45 11.10 -1.37
CA ILE A 125 -28.47 10.05 -1.42
C ILE A 125 -29.18 9.95 -0.07
N THR A 126 -30.41 9.43 -0.06
CA THR A 126 -31.17 9.26 1.18
C THR A 126 -30.60 8.16 2.07
N SER A 127 -30.30 7.00 1.48
CA SER A 127 -29.83 5.82 2.19
C SER A 127 -29.02 4.89 1.30
N LEU A 128 -28.04 4.22 1.91
CA LEU A 128 -27.40 3.03 1.36
C LEU A 128 -28.18 1.81 1.82
N ARG A 129 -28.12 0.73 1.03
CA ARG A 129 -28.71 -0.56 1.40
C ARG A 129 -28.12 -1.13 2.70
N GLU A 130 -26.82 -0.95 2.91
CA GLU A 130 -26.07 -1.37 4.10
C GLU A 130 -25.40 -0.10 4.67
N PRO A 131 -26.04 0.70 5.54
CA PRO A 131 -25.49 1.97 6.03
C PRO A 131 -24.12 1.83 6.71
N GLU A 132 -23.90 0.71 7.42
CA GLU A 132 -22.65 0.34 8.08
C GLU A 132 -21.46 0.25 7.12
N ILE A 133 -21.71 0.04 5.82
CA ILE A 133 -20.64 -0.06 4.81
C ILE A 133 -19.80 1.21 4.74
N LYS A 134 -20.42 2.37 5.02
CA LYS A 134 -19.73 3.65 4.98
C LYS A 134 -18.72 3.75 6.12
N THR A 135 -19.16 3.41 7.34
CA THR A 135 -18.30 3.39 8.53
C THR A 135 -17.15 2.41 8.37
N ASP A 136 -17.42 1.21 7.85
CA ASP A 136 -16.39 0.21 7.53
C ASP A 136 -15.36 0.76 6.53
N LEU A 137 -15.83 1.41 5.45
CA LEU A 137 -14.98 1.96 4.40
C LEU A 137 -14.11 3.11 4.92
N ASP A 138 -14.67 4.00 5.73
CA ASP A 138 -13.95 5.10 6.36
C ASP A 138 -12.85 4.56 7.28
N GLY A 139 -13.19 3.60 8.15
CA GLY A 139 -12.20 2.97 9.02
C GLY A 139 -11.08 2.28 8.26
N MET A 140 -11.38 1.57 7.17
CA MET A 140 -10.37 0.95 6.32
C MET A 140 -9.50 1.97 5.59
N TYR A 141 -10.08 3.09 5.15
CA TYR A 141 -9.36 4.16 4.45
C TYR A 141 -8.48 5.00 5.37
N ASP A 142 -8.95 5.28 6.59
CA ASP A 142 -8.15 5.94 7.64
C ASP A 142 -6.97 5.06 8.04
N ASP A 143 -7.20 3.76 8.18
CA ASP A 143 -6.14 2.78 8.45
C ASP A 143 -5.11 2.72 7.32
N LEU A 144 -5.56 2.70 6.06
CA LEU A 144 -4.67 2.79 4.90
C LEU A 144 -3.84 4.08 4.92
N THR A 145 -4.49 5.20 5.22
CA THR A 145 -3.87 6.53 5.25
C THR A 145 -2.78 6.61 6.31
N TYR A 146 -3.08 6.13 7.52
CA TYR A 146 -2.12 6.07 8.62
C TYR A 146 -0.93 5.16 8.27
N LYS A 147 -1.21 3.93 7.81
CA LYS A 147 -0.16 2.93 7.54
C LYS A 147 0.68 3.26 6.32
N CYS A 148 0.17 4.05 5.39
CA CYS A 148 0.92 4.53 4.23
C CYS A 148 1.81 5.76 4.55
N SER A 149 1.85 6.24 5.79
CA SER A 149 2.78 7.30 6.18
C SER A 149 4.23 6.85 6.04
N GLU A 150 5.14 7.72 5.57
CA GLU A 150 6.57 7.40 5.48
C GLU A 150 7.21 7.11 6.85
N THR A 151 6.54 7.52 7.93
CA THR A 151 6.99 7.34 9.33
C THR A 151 6.30 6.17 10.02
N TYR A 152 5.43 5.44 9.31
CA TYR A 152 4.79 4.25 9.86
C TYR A 152 5.83 3.18 10.18
N MET A 153 5.77 2.64 11.40
CA MET A 153 6.72 1.64 11.86
C MET A 153 6.35 0.27 11.29
N PHE A 154 7.25 -0.32 10.51
CA PHE A 154 7.11 -1.65 9.94
C PHE A 154 6.88 -2.73 11.00
N GLY A 155 7.46 -2.55 12.19
CA GLY A 155 7.29 -3.46 13.34
C GLY A 155 5.84 -3.56 13.84
N ASP A 156 5.02 -2.53 13.58
CA ASP A 156 3.62 -2.49 14.00
C ASP A 156 2.70 -3.34 13.08
N LEU A 157 3.24 -3.87 11.99
CA LEU A 157 2.59 -4.93 11.21
C LEU A 157 2.64 -6.24 12.02
N ASN A 158 1.82 -6.31 13.07
CA ASN A 158 1.68 -7.49 13.90
C ASN A 158 1.32 -8.70 13.03
N ASN A 159 2.23 -9.69 13.00
CA ASN A 159 2.08 -11.11 12.64
C ASN A 159 0.73 -11.50 11.96
N GLU A 160 0.40 -10.89 10.82
CA GLU A 160 -0.69 -11.39 10.00
C GLU A 160 -0.21 -12.73 9.45
N ARG A 161 -0.80 -13.83 9.94
CA ARG A 161 -0.62 -15.21 9.45
C ARG A 161 -0.77 -15.35 7.92
N ASP A 162 -1.28 -14.32 7.25
CA ASP A 162 -1.48 -14.21 5.81
C ASP A 162 -0.24 -13.73 5.02
N ASN A 163 0.86 -13.36 5.67
CA ASN A 163 2.10 -13.09 4.95
C ASN A 163 2.68 -14.44 4.49
N LEU A 164 2.36 -14.84 3.24
CA LEU A 164 2.94 -16.03 2.59
C LEU A 164 4.49 -16.02 2.57
N PHE A 165 5.12 -14.87 2.86
CA PHE A 165 6.56 -14.69 2.95
C PHE A 165 7.14 -14.90 4.36
N THR A 166 6.33 -14.92 5.42
CA THR A 166 6.81 -15.04 6.82
C THR A 166 7.50 -16.38 7.11
N TYR A 167 7.13 -17.44 6.39
CA TYR A 167 7.68 -18.79 6.59
C TYR A 167 8.96 -19.08 5.79
N ALA A 168 9.39 -18.17 4.92
CA ALA A 168 10.54 -18.37 4.03
C ALA A 168 11.83 -17.66 4.51
N LEU A 169 11.77 -16.97 5.65
CA LEU A 169 12.90 -16.20 6.19
C LEU A 169 13.70 -17.01 7.22
N ASN A 170 15.02 -16.87 7.19
CA ASN A 170 15.87 -17.43 8.23
C ASN A 170 15.59 -16.74 9.56
N VAL A 171 15.86 -17.43 10.68
CA VAL A 171 15.70 -16.86 12.04
C VAL A 171 16.49 -15.55 12.19
N SER A 172 17.68 -15.45 11.58
CA SER A 172 18.52 -14.24 11.58
C SER A 172 17.98 -13.07 10.74
N ASP A 173 16.92 -13.30 9.95
CA ASP A 173 16.29 -12.31 9.08
C ASP A 173 14.93 -11.82 9.62
N GLN A 174 14.45 -12.37 10.75
CA GLN A 174 13.11 -12.08 11.28
C GLN A 174 12.88 -10.60 11.62
N GLN A 175 13.94 -9.86 11.97
CA GLN A 175 13.87 -8.42 12.21
C GLN A 175 13.40 -7.61 10.99
N PHE A 176 13.55 -8.15 9.77
CA PHE A 176 13.13 -7.48 8.52
C PHE A 176 11.73 -7.90 8.05
N MET A 177 11.02 -8.74 8.81
CA MET A 177 9.68 -9.20 8.42
C MET A 177 8.70 -8.06 8.17
N GLY A 178 8.74 -7.02 9.01
CA GLY A 178 7.91 -5.83 8.84
C GLY A 178 8.16 -5.16 7.49
N LEU A 179 9.43 -4.88 7.17
CA LEU A 179 9.85 -4.27 5.89
C LEU A 179 9.37 -5.10 4.69
N ILE A 180 9.54 -6.42 4.76
CA ILE A 180 9.15 -7.35 3.68
C ILE A 180 7.63 -7.42 3.50
N GLY A 181 6.91 -7.49 4.61
CA GLY A 181 5.45 -7.61 4.63
C GLY A 181 4.72 -6.30 4.32
N TYR A 182 5.39 -5.17 4.44
CA TYR A 182 4.76 -3.85 4.40
C TYR A 182 4.04 -3.54 3.09
N LEU A 183 4.73 -3.64 1.96
CA LEU A 183 4.11 -3.29 0.68
C LEU A 183 3.00 -4.29 0.27
N PRO A 184 3.18 -5.63 0.41
CA PRO A 184 2.09 -6.59 0.23
C PRO A 184 0.86 -6.28 1.10
N TYR A 185 1.10 -5.91 2.35
CA TYR A 185 0.04 -5.56 3.29
C TYR A 185 -0.78 -4.37 2.78
N LEU A 186 -0.13 -3.29 2.37
CA LEU A 186 -0.82 -2.10 1.87
C LEU A 186 -1.58 -2.36 0.56
N LEU A 187 -0.99 -3.14 -0.35
CA LEU A 187 -1.66 -3.55 -1.59
C LEU A 187 -2.90 -4.39 -1.30
N LYS A 188 -2.84 -5.30 -0.32
CA LYS A 188 -3.99 -6.09 0.13
C LYS A 188 -5.07 -5.19 0.74
N LEU A 189 -4.70 -4.23 1.58
CA LEU A 189 -5.65 -3.31 2.19
C LEU A 189 -6.33 -2.42 1.13
N ALA A 190 -5.56 -1.81 0.23
CA ALA A 190 -6.09 -0.97 -0.84
C ALA A 190 -7.00 -1.73 -1.81
N THR A 191 -6.62 -2.94 -2.22
CA THR A 191 -7.49 -3.79 -3.07
C THR A 191 -8.77 -4.22 -2.35
N LYS A 192 -8.69 -4.48 -1.03
CA LYS A 192 -9.87 -4.79 -0.20
C LYS A 192 -10.84 -3.60 -0.13
N ILE A 193 -10.34 -2.37 0.02
CA ILE A 193 -11.16 -1.15 -0.05
C ILE A 193 -11.89 -1.08 -1.39
N CYS A 194 -11.15 -1.17 -2.50
CA CYS A 194 -11.75 -1.13 -3.85
C CYS A 194 -12.82 -2.21 -4.03
N PHE A 195 -12.53 -3.44 -3.62
CA PHE A 195 -13.47 -4.55 -3.71
C PHE A 195 -14.73 -4.29 -2.90
N ARG A 196 -14.60 -3.77 -1.67
CA ARG A 196 -15.73 -3.44 -0.79
C ARG A 196 -16.63 -2.39 -1.45
N VAL A 197 -16.07 -1.34 -2.04
CA VAL A 197 -16.88 -0.35 -2.76
C VAL A 197 -17.64 -0.97 -3.93
N ILE A 198 -16.96 -1.74 -4.79
CA ILE A 198 -17.58 -2.34 -5.98
C ILE A 198 -18.71 -3.31 -5.59
N SER A 199 -18.46 -4.15 -4.60
CA SER A 199 -19.34 -5.29 -4.26
C SER A 199 -20.44 -4.98 -3.26
N LYS A 200 -20.28 -3.96 -2.39
CA LYS A 200 -21.17 -3.74 -1.24
C LYS A 200 -21.84 -2.38 -1.18
N VAL A 201 -21.29 -1.35 -1.82
CA VAL A 201 -21.97 -0.05 -1.85
C VAL A 201 -23.13 -0.15 -2.83
N HIS A 202 -24.36 -0.17 -2.35
CA HIS A 202 -25.56 -0.20 -3.18
C HIS A 202 -26.58 0.79 -2.64
N LEU A 203 -27.39 1.35 -3.52
CA LEU A 203 -28.58 2.08 -3.14
C LEU A 203 -29.62 1.13 -2.56
N GLU A 204 -30.36 1.60 -1.57
CA GLU A 204 -31.58 0.93 -1.14
C GLU A 204 -32.56 0.88 -2.32
N GLN A 205 -33.08 -0.31 -2.63
CA GLN A 205 -34.21 -0.45 -3.55
C GLN A 205 -35.47 -0.45 -2.69
N GLU A 206 -36.44 0.42 -3.03
CA GLU A 206 -37.80 0.37 -2.47
C GLU A 206 -38.49 -0.95 -2.84
#